data_AF-A0A2H4SFH4-F1
#
_entry.id   AF-A0A2H4SFH4-F1
#
_cell.length_a   1.000
_cell.length_b   1.000
_cell.length_c   1.000
_cell.angle_alpha   90.00
_cell.angle_beta   90.00
_cell.angle_gamma   90.00
#
_symmetry.space_group_name_H-M   'P 1'
#
loop_
_entity.id
_entity.type
_entity.pdbx_description
1 polymer ?
#
loop_
_entity_poly.entity_id
_entity_poly.type
_entity_poly.pdbx_seq_one_letter_code
_entity_poly.pdbx_strand_id
1 'polypeptide(L)'
;MVSATPFRRAEFKSAYGPKYQYQPNFRGWSGQTIFRSTFRLSLFGGGAVVAALLFTSGIPRIQRDILDKIPGMARFYTKEVHPQDNPF
;
A
#
# COMPACT_ATOMS: atom_id res chain seq x y z
N MET A 1 27.96 12.23 -30.99
CA MET A 1 27.78 12.31 -29.52
C MET A 1 28.00 13.77 -29.13
N VAL A 2 26.94 14.48 -28.74
CA VAL A 2 27.02 15.91 -28.38
C VAL A 2 27.39 15.99 -26.89
N SER A 3 28.48 16.68 -26.55
CA SER A 3 28.90 16.83 -25.16
C SER A 3 27.91 17.70 -24.39
N ALA A 4 27.60 17.31 -23.15
CA ALA A 4 26.77 18.11 -22.27
C ALA A 4 27.52 19.40 -21.90
N THR A 5 26.97 20.55 -22.28
CA THR A 5 27.50 21.86 -21.88
C THR A 5 27.44 21.99 -20.36
N PRO A 6 28.52 22.43 -19.68
CA PRO A 6 28.48 22.64 -18.23
C PRO A 6 27.47 23.72 -17.88
N PHE A 7 26.76 23.57 -16.75
CA PHE A 7 25.77 24.52 -16.24
C PHE A 7 26.41 25.88 -15.91
N ARG A 8 26.59 26.75 -16.91
CA ARG A 8 26.91 28.16 -16.66
C ARG A 8 25.61 28.86 -16.25
N ARG A 9 25.41 29.03 -14.95
CA ARG A 9 24.31 29.83 -14.40
C ARG A 9 24.44 31.25 -14.96
N ALA A 10 23.39 31.79 -15.56
CA ALA A 10 23.36 33.19 -15.98
C ALA A 10 23.64 34.11 -14.78
N GLU A 11 24.48 35.13 -14.98
CA GLU A 11 24.88 36.10 -13.95
C GLU A 11 23.68 36.93 -13.45
N PHE A 12 22.74 37.22 -14.35
CA PHE A 12 21.46 37.85 -14.02
C PHE A 12 20.33 36.82 -13.93
N LYS A 13 19.74 36.67 -12.74
CA LYS A 13 18.52 35.88 -12.51
C LYS A 13 17.35 36.83 -12.27
N SER A 14 16.43 36.91 -13.25
CA SER A 14 15.25 37.76 -13.11
C SER A 14 14.40 37.36 -11.89
N ALA A 15 13.89 38.34 -11.14
CA ALA A 15 13.01 38.10 -9.99
C ALA A 15 11.60 37.66 -10.40
N TYR A 16 11.18 38.00 -11.62
CA TYR A 16 9.83 37.79 -12.15
C TYR A 16 9.70 36.54 -13.01
N GLY A 17 10.79 35.81 -13.29
CA GLY A 17 10.78 34.60 -14.10
C GLY A 17 10.38 33.34 -13.31
N PRO A 18 9.81 32.32 -13.98
CA PRO A 18 9.53 31.03 -13.35
C PRO A 18 10.81 30.38 -12.80
N LYS A 19 10.78 30.01 -11.51
CA LYS A 19 11.88 29.32 -10.84
C LYS A 19 11.81 27.83 -11.11
N TYR A 20 12.45 27.37 -12.18
CA TYR A 20 12.55 25.94 -12.47
C TYR A 20 13.42 25.23 -11.42
N GLN A 21 12.88 24.21 -10.79
CA GLN A 21 13.62 23.25 -9.98
C GLN A 21 13.53 21.90 -10.68
N TYR A 22 14.67 21.23 -10.85
CA TYR A 22 14.68 19.90 -11.43
C TYR A 22 14.02 18.92 -10.44
N GLN A 23 12.88 18.36 -10.83
CA GLN A 23 12.26 17.27 -10.09
C GLN A 23 12.79 15.94 -10.64
N PRO A 24 13.60 15.18 -9.86
CA PRO A 24 14.10 13.90 -10.31
C PRO A 24 12.92 12.96 -10.56
N ASN A 25 12.90 12.38 -11.75
CA ASN A 25 11.93 11.38 -12.14
C ASN A 25 12.61 10.30 -12.97
N PHE A 26 12.09 9.08 -12.90
CA PHE A 26 12.53 7.97 -13.73
C PHE A 26 11.41 7.59 -14.68
N ARG A 27 11.61 7.80 -15.99
CA ARG A 27 10.60 7.54 -17.03
C ARG A 27 9.23 8.18 -16.72
N GLY A 28 9.23 9.40 -16.17
CA GLY A 28 8.01 10.12 -15.78
C GLY A 28 7.46 9.80 -14.38
N TRP A 29 8.04 8.83 -13.67
CA TRP A 29 7.70 8.57 -12.27
C TRP A 29 8.53 9.45 -11.34
N SER A 30 7.91 10.48 -10.80
CA SER A 30 8.46 11.26 -9.69
C SER A 30 8.05 10.65 -8.35
N GLY A 31 8.81 10.92 -7.28
CA GLY A 31 8.46 10.45 -5.94
C GLY A 31 7.07 10.91 -5.48
N GLN A 32 6.66 12.11 -5.89
CA GLN A 32 5.32 12.64 -5.61
C GLN A 32 4.21 11.86 -6.33
N THR A 33 4.43 11.49 -7.59
CA THR A 33 3.48 10.66 -8.35
C THR A 33 3.37 9.26 -7.74
N ILE A 34 4.50 8.65 -7.38
CA ILE A 34 4.51 7.34 -6.72
C ILE A 34 3.71 7.41 -5.41
N PHE A 35 4.00 8.39 -4.54
CA PHE A 35 3.30 8.52 -3.27
C PHE A 35 1.78 8.67 -3.45
N ARG A 36 1.34 9.55 -4.36
CA ARG A 36 -0.09 9.78 -4.63
C ARG A 36 -0.78 8.54 -5.18
N SER A 37 -0.13 7.83 -6.10
CA SER A 37 -0.67 6.60 -6.68
C SER A 37 -0.73 5.47 -5.64
N THR A 38 0.32 5.30 -4.85
CA THR A 38 0.36 4.30 -3.77
C THR A 38 -0.72 4.55 -2.72
N PHE A 39 -0.95 5.80 -2.34
CA PHE A 39 -2.02 6.13 -1.39
C PHE A 39 -3.41 5.82 -1.96
N ARG A 40 -3.65 6.06 -3.25
CA ARG A 40 -4.92 5.67 -3.89
C ARG A 40 -5.05 4.15 -3.95
N LEU A 41 -3.98 3.46 -4.34
CA LEU A 41 -3.94 2.00 -4.41
C LEU A 41 -4.13 1.35 -3.04
N SER A 42 -3.65 1.93 -1.95
CA SER A 42 -3.83 1.38 -0.61
C SER A 42 -5.30 1.36 -0.18
N LEU A 43 -6.10 2.34 -0.61
CA LEU A 43 -7.55 2.34 -0.36
C LEU A 43 -8.24 1.17 -1.06
N PHE A 44 -7.92 0.94 -2.33
CA PHE A 44 -8.43 -0.22 -3.07
C PHE A 44 -7.90 -1.54 -2.49
N GLY A 45 -6.62 -1.58 -2.12
CA GLY A 45 -5.98 -2.74 -1.51
C GLY A 45 -6.61 -3.11 -0.17
N GLY A 46 -6.93 -2.13 0.68
CA GLY A 46 -7.64 -2.36 1.94
C GLY A 46 -9.01 -3.00 1.71
N GLY A 47 -9.80 -2.46 0.78
CA GLY A 47 -11.09 -3.06 0.41
C GLY A 47 -10.96 -4.47 -0.16
N ALA A 48 -9.98 -4.70 -1.03
CA ALA A 48 -9.71 -6.01 -1.61
C ALA A 48 -9.30 -7.05 -0.55
N VAL A 49 -8.49 -6.67 0.45
CA VAL A 49 -8.13 -7.54 1.58
C VAL A 49 -9.35 -7.89 2.41
N VAL A 50 -10.21 -6.93 2.74
CA VAL A 50 -11.45 -7.20 3.48
C VAL A 50 -12.36 -8.15 2.71
N ALA A 51 -12.54 -7.92 1.41
CA ALA A 51 -13.32 -8.81 0.55
C ALA A 51 -12.72 -10.22 0.51
N ALA A 52 -11.41 -10.34 0.29
CA ALA A 52 -10.71 -11.62 0.26
C ALA A 52 -10.89 -12.38 1.59
N LEU A 53 -10.71 -11.72 2.73
CA LEU A 53 -10.92 -12.34 4.05
C LEU A 53 -12.36 -12.78 4.25
N LEU A 54 -13.34 -12.02 3.77
CA LEU A 54 -14.75 -12.39 3.87
C LEU A 54 -15.05 -13.66 3.07
N PHE A 55 -14.63 -13.73 1.80
CA PHE A 55 -14.85 -14.90 0.95
C PHE A 55 -14.05 -16.14 1.37
N THR A 56 -12.90 -15.93 2.01
CA THR A 56 -12.02 -17.03 2.45
C THR A 56 -12.18 -17.39 3.93
N SER A 57 -13.11 -16.74 4.63
CA SER A 57 -13.37 -16.94 6.07
C SER A 57 -13.72 -18.38 6.46
N GLY A 58 -14.15 -19.24 5.52
CA GLY A 58 -14.42 -20.65 5.76
C GLY A 58 -13.19 -21.55 5.90
N ILE A 59 -11.99 -21.08 5.52
CA ILE A 59 -10.76 -21.88 5.58
C ILE A 59 -10.21 -21.88 7.02
N PRO A 60 -10.08 -23.04 7.70
CA PRO A 60 -9.66 -23.08 9.10
C PRO A 60 -8.32 -22.41 9.38
N ARG A 61 -7.36 -22.51 8.44
CA ARG A 61 -6.06 -21.84 8.58
C ARG A 61 -6.18 -20.32 8.58
N ILE A 62 -7.05 -19.74 7.75
CA ILE A 62 -7.27 -18.29 7.70
C ILE A 62 -7.94 -17.81 8.98
N GLN A 63 -8.87 -18.59 9.53
CA GLN A 63 -9.48 -18.32 10.82
C GLN A 63 -8.41 -18.24 11.92
N ARG A 64 -7.61 -19.30 12.08
CA ARG A 64 -6.60 -19.38 13.16
C ARG A 64 -5.43 -18.41 13.00
N ASP A 65 -4.93 -18.23 11.77
CA ASP A 65 -3.71 -17.46 11.54
C ASP A 65 -3.95 -15.96 11.40
N ILE A 66 -5.16 -15.54 10.96
CA ILE A 66 -5.49 -14.15 10.64
C ILE A 66 -6.68 -13.67 11.45
N LEU A 67 -7.86 -14.29 11.31
CA LEU A 67 -9.11 -13.74 11.86
C LEU A 67 -9.16 -13.79 13.40
N ASP A 68 -8.59 -14.83 14.02
CA ASP A 68 -8.51 -14.96 15.49
C ASP A 68 -7.59 -13.89 16.12
N LYS A 69 -6.67 -13.31 15.35
CA LYS A 69 -5.78 -12.23 15.81
C LYS A 69 -6.44 -10.86 15.80
N ILE A 70 -7.61 -10.73 15.17
CA ILE A 70 -8.38 -9.49 15.15
C ILE A 70 -9.15 -9.41 16.48
N PRO A 71 -8.94 -8.35 17.31
CA PRO A 71 -9.63 -8.22 18.59
C PRO A 71 -11.15 -8.30 18.43
N GLY A 72 -11.78 -9.21 19.18
CA GLY A 72 -13.23 -9.45 19.15
C GLY A 72 -13.70 -10.49 18.11
N MET A 73 -12.91 -10.80 17.07
CA MET A 73 -13.33 -11.73 16.02
C MET A 73 -13.14 -13.21 16.41
N ALA A 74 -12.18 -13.52 17.28
CA ALA A 74 -11.84 -14.90 17.66
C ALA A 74 -13.03 -15.72 18.21
N ARG A 75 -13.97 -15.05 18.88
CA ARG A 75 -15.16 -15.68 19.47
C ARG A 75 -16.16 -16.17 18.41
N PHE A 76 -16.16 -15.60 17.21
CA PHE A 76 -17.07 -16.01 16.14
C PHE A 76 -16.63 -17.31 15.46
N TYR A 77 -15.32 -17.59 15.43
CA TYR A 77 -14.76 -18.74 14.73
C TYR A 77 -14.34 -19.88 15.66
N THR A 78 -14.15 -19.61 16.95
CA THR A 78 -13.82 -20.64 17.93
C THR A 78 -15.08 -21.39 18.36
N LYS A 79 -15.18 -22.65 17.97
CA LYS A 79 -16.16 -23.59 18.52
C LYS A 79 -15.54 -24.31 19.71
N GLU A 80 -16.00 -23.98 20.92
CA GLU A 80 -15.74 -24.81 22.10
C GLU A 80 -16.74 -25.97 22.09
N VAL A 81 -16.27 -27.13 21.65
CA VAL A 81 -17.04 -28.39 21.72
C VAL A 81 -16.49 -29.17 22.90
N HIS A 82 -17.37 -29.67 23.77
CA HIS A 82 -16.93 -30.51 24.87
C HIS A 82 -16.27 -31.78 24.30
N PRO A 83 -15.10 -32.22 24.80
CA PRO A 83 -14.39 -33.36 24.23
C PRO A 83 -15.21 -34.65 24.17
N GLN A 84 -16.21 -34.81 25.05
CA GLN A 84 -17.11 -35.97 25.04
C GLN A 84 -18.20 -35.91 23.96
N ASP A 85 -18.50 -34.72 23.41
CA ASP A 85 -19.52 -34.53 22.38
C ASP A 85 -18.93 -34.65 20.96
N ASN A 86 -17.61 -34.82 20.85
CA ASN A 86 -16.93 -35.02 19.58
C ASN A 86 -16.66 -36.51 19.35
N PRO A 87 -17.29 -37.14 18.34
CA PRO A 87 -17.05 -38.55 18.02
C PRO A 87 -15.70 -38.85 17.34
N PHE A 88 -14.84 -37.83 17.15
CA PHE A 88 -13.51 -37.93 16.52
C PHE A 88 -12.41 -37.20 17.28
#